data_AF-A0A7M2T9M7-F1
#
_entry.id   AF-A0A7M2T9M7-F1
#
_cell.length_a   1.000
_cell.length_b   1.000
_cell.length_c   1.000
_cell.angle_alpha   90.00
_cell.angle_beta   90.00
_cell.angle_gamma   90.00
#
_symmetry.space_group_name_H-M   'P 1'
#
loop_
_entity.id
_entity.type
_entity.pdbx_description
1 polymer ?
#
loop_
_entity_poly.entity_id
_entity_poly.type
_entity_poly.pdbx_seq_one_letter_code
_entity_poly.pdbx_strand_id
1 'polypeptide(L)' 'MGKRQSRPWIVPDELWSLIEPLLPEPPPKQVKGRRRGVPNRQALCCILFVLPTGIQWEHLRAELGFGSGMTCRRRLTA' A
#
# COMPACT_ATOMS: atom_id res chain seq x y z
N MET A 1 17.94 17.01 18.47
CA MET A 1 17.98 16.27 17.19
C MET A 1 16.55 16.12 16.68
N GLY A 2 16.13 16.95 15.72
CA GLY A 2 14.74 17.01 15.26
C GLY A 2 14.27 15.68 14.71
N LYS A 3 13.13 15.17 15.20
CA LYS A 3 12.45 14.01 14.62
C LYS A 3 12.10 14.40 13.17
N ARG A 4 12.91 13.99 12.20
CA ARG A 4 12.58 14.08 10.78
C ARG A 4 11.19 13.47 10.67
N GLN A 5 10.21 14.27 10.25
CA GLN A 5 8.82 13.87 10.07
C GLN A 5 8.79 12.77 9.00
N SER A 6 9.14 11.54 9.37
CA SER A 6 8.93 10.36 8.55
C SER A 6 7.43 10.24 8.43
N ARG A 7 6.91 10.36 7.21
CA ARG A 7 5.52 10.03 6.89
C ARG A 7 5.23 8.66 7.54
N PRO A 8 4.40 8.58 8.60
CA PRO A 8 4.31 7.37 9.43
C PRO A 8 3.73 6.17 8.67
N TRP A 9 3.11 6.42 7.52
CA TRP A 9 2.56 5.42 6.61
C TRP A 9 3.56 4.90 5.56
N ILE A 10 4.80 5.40 5.52
CA ILE A 10 5.84 4.85 4.63
C ILE A 10 6.56 3.73 5.35
N VAL A 11 6.40 2.51 4.85
CA VAL A 11 7.06 1.31 5.38
C VAL A 11 8.52 1.30 4.92
N PRO A 12 9.52 1.38 5.83
CA PRO A 12 10.94 1.27 5.48
C PRO A 12 11.30 -0.11 4.92
N ASP A 13 12.44 -0.21 4.22
CA ASP A 13 12.86 -1.46 3.57
C ASP A 13 13.03 -2.60 4.59
N GLU A 14 13.67 -2.34 5.73
CA GLU A 14 13.89 -3.33 6.79
C GLU A 14 12.57 -3.91 7.32
N LEU A 15 11.60 -3.04 7.59
CA LEU A 15 10.27 -3.47 8.04
C LEU A 15 9.52 -4.21 6.92
N TRP A 16 9.67 -3.76 5.68
CA TRP A 16 9.08 -4.43 4.53
C TRP A 16 9.60 -5.86 4.37
N SER A 17 10.91 -6.09 4.53
CA SER A 17 11.51 -7.42 4.45
C SER A 17 10.94 -8.41 5.49
N LEU A 18 10.45 -7.91 6.63
CA LEU A 18 9.78 -8.74 7.64
C LEU A 18 8.31 -9.00 7.32
N ILE A 19 7.62 -8.03 6.70
CA ILE A 19 6.18 -8.10 6.41
C ILE A 19 5.89 -8.85 5.11
N GLU A 20 6.67 -8.61 4.06
CA GLU A 20 6.47 -9.19 2.72
C GLU A 20 6.22 -10.71 2.73
N PRO A 21 6.99 -11.55 3.44
CA PRO A 21 6.77 -12.99 3.44
C PRO A 21 5.47 -13.43 4.16
N LEU A 22 4.85 -12.54 4.94
CA LEU A 22 3.59 -12.83 5.65
C LEU A 22 2.36 -12.50 4.80
N LEU A 23 2.54 -11.78 3.70
CA LEU A 23 1.44 -11.36 2.84
C LEU A 23 1.11 -12.46 1.81
N PRO A 24 -0.16 -12.56 1.39
CA PRO A 24 -0.54 -13.51 0.35
C PRO A 24 0.23 -13.22 -0.94
N GLU A 25 0.56 -14.29 -1.67
CA GLU A 25 1.19 -14.15 -2.98
C GLU A 25 0.32 -13.29 -3.90
N PRO A 26 0.91 -12.32 -4.61
CA PRO A 26 0.16 -11.48 -5.51
C PRO A 26 -0.48 -12.34 -6.61
N PRO A 27 -1.76 -12.11 -6.96
CA PRO A 27 -2.47 -12.93 -7.92
C PRO A 27 -1.75 -12.93 -9.27
N PRO A 28 -1.80 -14.06 -10.01
CA PRO A 28 -1.14 -14.17 -11.30
C PRO A 28 -1.66 -13.10 -12.26
N LYS A 29 -0.80 -12.70 -13.20
CA LYS A 29 -1.21 -11.76 -14.26
C LYS A 29 -2.31 -12.41 -15.09
N GLN A 30 -3.51 -11.82 -15.05
CA GLN A 30 -4.65 -12.31 -15.85
C GLN A 30 -4.42 -12.15 -17.35
N VAL A 31 -3.67 -11.14 -17.80
CA VAL A 31 -3.44 -10.85 -19.22
C VAL A 31 -1.96 -10.50 -19.47
N LYS A 32 -1.36 -11.15 -20.48
CA LYS A 32 0.00 -10.85 -20.94
C LYS A 32 0.08 -9.40 -21.41
N GLY A 33 1.05 -8.64 -20.92
CA GLY A 33 1.22 -7.21 -21.26
C GLY A 33 0.47 -6.21 -20.37
N ARG A 34 -0.52 -6.64 -19.58
CA ARG A 34 -1.17 -5.73 -18.61
C ARG A 34 -0.18 -5.39 -17.48
N ARG A 35 -0.15 -4.12 -17.07
CA ARG A 35 0.59 -3.69 -15.88
C ARG A 35 0.04 -4.46 -14.66
N ARG A 36 0.95 -4.90 -13.78
CA ARG A 36 0.55 -5.45 -12.47
C ARG A 36 -0.21 -4.35 -11.72
N GLY A 37 -1.19 -4.77 -10.93
CA GLY A 37 -1.88 -3.87 -10.00
C GLY A 37 -0.92 -3.26 -8.98
N VAL A 38 -1.46 -2.47 -8.06
CA VAL A 38 -0.71 -1.81 -6.99
C VAL A 38 0.19 -2.83 -6.26
N PRO A 39 1.51 -2.58 -6.12
CA PRO A 39 2.42 -3.43 -5.34
C PRO A 39 1.96 -3.58 -3.88
N ASN A 40 2.21 -4.74 -3.27
CA ASN A 40 1.74 -5.03 -1.90
C ASN A 40 2.25 -4.01 -0.88
N ARG A 41 3.50 -3.56 -0.99
CA ARG A 41 4.06 -2.50 -0.13
C ARG A 41 3.30 -1.19 -0.25
N GLN A 42 2.92 -0.85 -1.47
CA GLN A 42 2.22 0.38 -1.77
C GLN A 42 0.76 0.33 -1.27
N ALA A 43 0.12 -0.84 -1.37
CA ALA A 43 -1.17 -1.11 -0.75
C ALA A 43 -1.09 -1.02 0.79
N LEU A 44 -0.04 -1.56 1.41
CA LEU A 44 0.18 -1.46 2.85
C LEU A 44 0.36 0.00 3.30
N CYS A 45 1.19 0.78 2.59
CA CYS A 45 1.33 2.21 2.86
C CYS A 45 0.00 2.96 2.77
N CYS A 46 -0.86 2.62 1.80
CA CYS A 46 -2.20 3.19 1.70
C CYS A 46 -3.06 2.85 2.91
N ILE A 47 -3.07 1.60 3.36
CA ILE A 47 -3.86 1.16 4.52
C ILE A 47 -3.37 1.91 5.77
N LEU A 48 -2.06 1.99 5.97
CA LEU A 48 -1.46 2.74 7.09
C LEU A 48 -1.71 4.24 7.03
N PHE A 49 -2.02 4.80 5.86
CA PHE A 49 -2.46 6.19 5.73
C PHE A 49 -3.94 6.34 6.11
N VAL A 50 -4.81 5.46 5.59
CA VAL A 50 -6.27 5.55 5.77
C VAL A 50 -6.69 5.27 7.20
N LEU A 51 -6.11 4.25 7.85
CA LEU A 51 -6.49 3.85 9.21
C LEU A 51 -6.41 4.98 10.26
N PRO A 52 -5.29 5.73 10.38
CA PRO A 52 -5.20 6.81 11.35
C PRO A 52 -5.94 8.09 10.92
N THR A 53 -6.10 8.32 9.61
CA THR A 53 -6.75 9.54 9.10
C THR A 53 -8.27 9.42 9.07
N GLY A 54 -8.82 8.20 9.09
CA GLY A 54 -10.25 7.94 9.07
C GLY A 54 -10.94 8.35 7.76
N ILE A 55 -10.19 8.70 6.72
CA ILE A 55 -10.76 9.10 5.44
C ILE A 55 -11.44 7.90 4.76
N GLN A 56 -12.45 8.18 3.96
CA GLN A 56 -13.01 7.18 3.05
C GLN A 56 -11.98 6.79 1.97
N TRP A 57 -12.01 5.54 1.52
CA TRP A 57 -11.05 5.01 0.54
C TRP A 57 -11.09 5.75 -0.81
N GLU A 58 -12.26 6.28 -1.16
CA GLU A 58 -12.55 7.08 -2.35
C GLU A 58 -11.91 8.47 -2.29
N HIS A 59 -11.67 8.98 -1.08
CA HIS A 59 -11.06 10.29 -0.83
C HIS A 59 -9.54 10.23 -0.74
N LEU A 60 -8.93 9.06 -0.99
CA LEU A 60 -7.48 8.94 -1.04
C LEU A 60 -6.91 9.78 -2.19
N ARG A 61 -6.03 10.70 -1.83
CA ARG A 61 -5.35 11.60 -2.75
C ARG A 61 -4.41 10.85 -3.71
N ALA A 62 -4.59 11.07 -5.01
CA ALA A 62 -3.76 10.46 -6.05
C ALA A 62 -2.28 10.89 -5.93
N GLU A 63 -2.01 12.07 -5.39
CA GLU A 63 -0.65 12.63 -5.22
C GLU A 63 0.20 11.86 -4.19
N LEU A 64 -0.41 10.98 -3.39
CA LEU A 64 0.31 10.06 -2.50
C LEU A 64 0.99 8.92 -3.26
N GLY A 65 0.62 8.71 -4.53
CA GLY A 65 1.23 7.71 -5.40
C GLY A 65 0.82 6.28 -5.08
N PHE A 66 -0.16 6.05 -4.18
CA PHE A 66 -0.56 4.69 -3.80
C PHE A 66 -1.54 4.02 -4.78
N GLY A 67 -2.03 4.75 -5.78
CA GLY A 67 -3.15 4.31 -6.61
C GLY A 67 -4.49 4.61 -5.95
N SER A 68 -5.54 3.89 -6.35
CA SER A 68 -6.88 4.02 -5.74
C SER A 68 -6.94 3.31 -4.39
N GLY A 69 -7.54 3.95 -3.37
CA GLY A 69 -7.75 3.34 -2.06
C GLY A 69 -8.54 2.04 -2.12
N MET A 70 -9.54 1.95 -2.99
CA MET A 70 -10.29 0.71 -3.24
C MET A 70 -9.41 -0.42 -3.80
N THR A 71 -8.43 -0.10 -4.65
CA THR A 71 -7.48 -1.09 -5.16
C THR A 71 -6.53 -1.56 -4.08
N CYS A 72 -6.08 -0.65 -3.20
CA CYS A 72 -5.21 -0.99 -2.08
C CYS A 72 -5.90 -1.92 -1.08
N ARG A 73 -7.16 -1.63 -0.71
CA ARG A 73 -7.96 -2.48 0.18
C ARG A 73 -8.10 -3.89 -0.36
N ARG A 74 -8.43 -4.04 -1.65
CA ARG A 74 -8.62 -5.36 -2.30
C ARG A 74 -7.33 -6.16 -2.48
N ARG A 75 -6.16 -5.54 -2.31
CA ARG A 75 -4.88 -6.18 -2.64
C ARG A 75 -4.38 -7.12 -1.56
N LEU A 76 -4.66 -6.80 -0.29
CA LEU A 76 -4.23 -7.57 0.88
C LEU A 76 -5.37 -8.35 1.55
N THR A 77 -6.57 -8.32 0.97
CA THR A 77 -7.65 -9.24 1.33
C THR A 77 -7.39 -10.56 0.61
N ALA A 78 -7.22 -11.65 1.38
CA ALA A 78 -7.12 -13.01 0.87
C ALA A 78 -8.37 -13.43 0.08
#